data_AF-A0A366EQQ9-F1
#
_entry.id   AF-A0A366EQQ9-F1
#
_cell.length_a   1.000
_cell.length_b   1.000
_cell.length_c   1.000
_cell.angle_alpha   90.00
_cell.angle_beta   90.00
_cell.angle_gamma   90.00
#
_symmetry.space_group_name_H-M   'P 1'
#
loop_
_entity.id
_entity.type
_entity.pdbx_description
1 polymer ?
#
loop_
_entity_poly.entity_id
_entity_poly.type
_entity_poly.pdbx_seq_one_letter_code
_entity_poly.pdbx_strand_id
1 'polypeptide(L)'
;MNKRQKLWLKISGSFFIIGLVIMVIAAYFLIQTVRENFYQKAFDKRYDLTSLEEDGVVDSVQVFHGVKINTFVQNESDPSTIILEINDEVEAKLKGYKVNPDEEGMKPYSDAILYKQMTDKQTGKEEFIVSLQTTPANENDSTTKYRTYTINENGIIKKSDFTSDTKSKLETQWIRGISKETQGYYTDLPYQDGGASSLLFLSLIGALFMAGGFWVGRSIIIKDKGAAA
;
A
#
# COMPACT_ATOMS: atom_id res chain seq x y z
N MET A 1 42.29 27.71 -21.08
CA MET A 1 40.97 27.11 -21.37
C MET A 1 40.17 27.72 -22.54
N ASN A 2 39.94 26.95 -23.60
CA ASN A 2 39.16 27.30 -24.81
C ASN A 2 37.62 27.20 -24.56
N LYS A 3 36.79 27.87 -25.39
CA LYS A 3 35.31 27.82 -25.38
C LYS A 3 34.75 26.40 -25.31
N ARG A 4 35.32 25.44 -26.07
CA ARG A 4 34.91 24.02 -26.03
C ARG A 4 35.15 23.38 -24.66
N GLN A 5 36.29 23.66 -24.01
CA GLN A 5 36.59 23.14 -22.67
C GLN A 5 35.65 23.72 -21.61
N LYS A 6 35.31 25.02 -21.69
CA LYS A 6 34.30 25.65 -20.83
C LYS A 6 32.92 25.00 -20.99
N LEU A 7 32.52 24.66 -22.21
CA LEU A 7 31.26 23.97 -22.48
C LEU A 7 31.24 22.57 -21.85
N TRP A 8 32.28 21.77 -22.07
CA TRP A 8 32.37 20.43 -21.48
C TRP A 8 32.43 20.45 -19.95
N LEU A 9 33.02 21.48 -19.34
CA LEU A 9 33.02 21.66 -17.90
C LEU A 9 31.60 21.92 -17.34
N LYS A 10 30.78 22.71 -18.06
CA LYS A 10 29.37 22.92 -17.71
C LYS A 10 28.54 21.64 -17.85
N ILE A 11 28.80 20.86 -18.91
CA ILE A 11 28.15 19.56 -19.13
C ILE A 11 28.50 18.58 -18.00
N SER A 12 29.78 18.52 -17.62
CA SER A 12 30.27 17.74 -16.49
C SER A 12 29.59 18.12 -15.16
N GLY A 13 29.51 19.42 -14.86
CA GLY A 13 28.79 19.91 -13.67
C GLY A 13 27.30 19.56 -13.70
N SER A 14 26.67 19.65 -14.87
CA SER A 14 25.24 19.29 -15.05
C SER A 14 25.01 17.80 -14.82
N PHE A 15 25.87 16.92 -15.35
CA PHE A 15 25.77 15.48 -15.09
C PHE A 15 25.95 15.14 -13.61
N PHE A 16 26.87 15.82 -12.93
CA PHE A 16 27.06 15.63 -11.49
C PHE A 16 25.81 16.03 -10.69
N ILE A 17 25.20 17.19 -11.00
CA ILE A 17 23.97 17.65 -10.34
C ILE A 17 22.80 16.70 -10.62
N ILE A 18 22.61 16.28 -11.87
CA ILE A 18 21.55 15.33 -12.25
C ILE A 18 21.72 14.02 -11.47
N GLY A 19 22.95 13.48 -11.42
CA GLY A 19 23.24 12.27 -10.66
C GLY A 19 22.94 12.40 -9.17
N LEU A 20 23.28 13.56 -8.57
CA LEU A 20 22.97 13.85 -7.17
C LEU A 20 21.45 13.88 -6.92
N VAL A 21 20.68 14.56 -7.77
CA VAL A 21 19.21 14.63 -7.66
C VAL A 21 18.58 13.24 -7.76
N ILE A 22 19.02 12.43 -8.73
CA ILE A 22 18.56 11.05 -8.89
C ILE A 22 18.84 10.24 -7.62
N MET A 23 20.04 10.37 -7.04
CA MET A 23 20.41 9.66 -5.81
C MET A 23 19.57 10.06 -4.61
N VAL A 24 19.27 11.34 -4.43
CA VAL A 24 18.44 11.83 -3.32
C VAL A 24 17.02 11.27 -3.43
N ILE A 25 16.44 11.32 -4.63
CA ILE A 25 15.10 10.77 -4.89
C ILE A 25 15.09 9.25 -4.65
N ALA A 26 16.07 8.53 -5.22
CA ALA A 26 16.19 7.09 -5.05
C ALA A 26 16.37 6.70 -3.58
N ALA A 27 17.19 7.43 -2.82
CA ALA A 27 17.41 7.17 -1.40
C ALA A 27 16.13 7.38 -0.56
N TYR A 28 15.37 8.45 -0.83
CA TYR A 28 14.11 8.73 -0.15
C TYR A 28 13.12 7.56 -0.29
N PHE A 29 12.88 7.11 -1.52
CA PHE A 29 11.99 5.99 -1.78
C PHE A 29 12.57 4.64 -1.31
N LEU A 30 13.88 4.41 -1.44
CA LEU A 30 14.53 3.17 -0.98
C LEU A 30 14.34 2.94 0.51
N ILE A 31 14.52 3.97 1.33
CA ILE A 31 14.37 3.85 2.79
C ILE A 31 12.94 3.44 3.13
N GLN A 32 11.94 4.05 2.47
CA GLN A 32 10.54 3.71 2.68
C GLN A 32 10.22 2.28 2.23
N THR A 33 10.63 1.90 1.01
CA THR A 33 10.43 0.55 0.46
C THR A 33 11.11 -0.52 1.31
N VAL A 34 12.34 -0.29 1.77
CA VAL A 34 13.06 -1.24 2.64
C VAL A 34 12.32 -1.41 3.96
N ARG A 35 11.86 -0.31 4.57
CA ARG A 35 11.12 -0.36 5.83
C ARG A 35 9.78 -1.10 5.68
N GLU A 36 9.08 -0.88 4.58
CA GLU A 36 7.86 -1.63 4.23
C GLU A 36 8.19 -3.12 4.03
N ASN A 37 9.25 -3.46 3.28
CA ASN A 37 9.67 -4.86 3.08
C ASN A 37 9.99 -5.58 4.39
N PHE A 38 10.71 -4.92 5.32
CA PHE A 38 10.99 -5.49 6.63
C PHE A 38 9.70 -5.71 7.42
N TYR A 39 8.78 -4.76 7.34
CA TYR A 39 7.49 -4.84 8.00
C TYR A 39 6.65 -6.00 7.45
N GLN A 40 6.51 -6.11 6.12
CA GLN A 40 5.78 -7.20 5.47
C GLN A 40 6.40 -8.56 5.78
N LYS A 41 7.73 -8.70 5.68
CA LYS A 41 8.42 -9.95 6.06
C LYS A 41 8.21 -10.32 7.52
N ALA A 42 8.21 -9.35 8.43
CA ALA A 42 7.94 -9.62 9.84
C ALA A 42 6.49 -10.03 10.08
N PHE A 43 5.55 -9.44 9.34
CA PHE A 43 4.14 -9.81 9.34
C PHE A 43 3.95 -11.24 8.81
N ASP A 44 4.41 -11.55 7.60
CA ASP A 44 4.24 -12.86 6.95
C ASP A 44 4.91 -14.01 7.72
N LYS A 45 5.99 -13.71 8.45
CA LYS A 45 6.65 -14.67 9.34
C LYS A 45 5.79 -15.03 10.55
N ARG A 46 4.96 -14.08 11.03
CA ARG A 46 4.16 -14.23 12.24
C ARG A 46 2.73 -14.63 11.94
N TYR A 47 2.14 -14.09 10.89
CA TYR A 47 0.74 -14.26 10.55
C TYR A 47 0.61 -14.93 9.20
N ASP A 48 -0.41 -15.77 9.08
CA ASP A 48 -1.03 -16.08 7.81
C ASP A 48 -2.25 -15.18 7.69
N LEU A 49 -2.34 -14.39 6.62
CA LEU A 49 -3.50 -13.54 6.37
C LEU A 49 -3.98 -13.83 4.96
N THR A 50 -5.22 -14.27 4.87
CA THR A 50 -5.83 -14.66 3.60
C THR A 50 -7.07 -13.82 3.36
N SER A 51 -7.15 -13.23 2.17
CA SER A 51 -8.35 -12.57 1.70
C SER A 51 -9.29 -13.60 1.12
N LEU A 52 -10.49 -13.74 1.68
CA LEU A 52 -11.39 -14.80 1.23
C LEU A 52 -11.84 -14.55 -0.21
N GLU A 53 -12.00 -13.29 -0.60
CA GLU A 53 -12.43 -12.87 -1.94
C GLU A 53 -11.36 -13.11 -3.02
N GLU A 54 -10.09 -13.28 -2.63
CA GLU A 54 -9.01 -13.63 -3.58
C GLU A 54 -8.96 -15.15 -3.85
N ASP A 55 -9.52 -15.97 -2.96
CA ASP A 55 -9.50 -17.44 -3.04
C ASP A 55 -10.72 -18.04 -3.76
N GLY A 56 -11.72 -17.22 -4.11
CA GLY A 56 -12.88 -17.65 -4.89
C GLY A 56 -14.16 -16.88 -4.59
N VAL A 57 -15.30 -17.52 -4.87
CA VAL A 57 -16.62 -16.96 -4.53
C VAL A 57 -16.85 -17.13 -3.04
N VAL A 58 -16.96 -16.01 -2.33
CA VAL A 58 -17.23 -15.98 -0.89
C VAL A 58 -18.70 -15.68 -0.67
N ASP A 59 -19.38 -16.52 0.09
CA ASP A 59 -20.77 -16.25 0.48
C ASP A 59 -20.86 -14.97 1.30
N SER A 60 -21.90 -14.18 1.05
CA SER A 60 -22.12 -12.94 1.79
C SER A 60 -22.48 -13.17 3.27
N VAL A 61 -22.95 -14.38 3.57
CA VAL A 61 -23.16 -14.91 4.92
C VAL A 61 -21.97 -15.76 5.31
N GLN A 62 -21.33 -15.42 6.43
CA GLN A 62 -20.21 -16.16 7.01
C GLN A 62 -20.52 -16.52 8.45
N VAL A 63 -19.99 -17.66 8.91
CA VAL A 63 -20.09 -18.08 10.31
C VAL A 63 -18.70 -18.41 10.82
N PHE A 64 -18.25 -17.69 11.84
CA PHE A 64 -16.94 -17.88 12.46
C PHE A 64 -17.09 -18.05 13.97
N HIS A 65 -16.72 -19.22 14.49
CA HIS A 65 -16.79 -19.55 15.93
C HIS A 65 -18.12 -19.17 16.60
N GLY A 66 -19.25 -19.41 15.91
CA GLY A 66 -20.60 -19.12 16.40
C GLY A 66 -21.08 -17.68 16.18
N VAL A 67 -20.24 -16.80 15.66
CA VAL A 67 -20.63 -15.45 15.23
C VAL A 67 -21.06 -15.49 13.77
N LYS A 68 -22.28 -15.02 13.50
CA LYS A 68 -22.82 -14.91 12.14
C LYS A 68 -22.56 -13.52 11.60
N ILE A 69 -22.00 -13.42 10.40
CA ILE A 69 -21.76 -12.18 9.67
C ILE A 69 -22.61 -12.24 8.40
N ASN A 70 -23.31 -11.17 8.06
CA ASN A 70 -24.13 -11.11 6.87
C ASN A 70 -23.99 -9.72 6.20
N THR A 71 -23.63 -9.72 4.92
CA THR A 71 -23.58 -8.50 4.09
C THR A 71 -24.63 -8.57 3.00
N PHE A 72 -25.40 -7.49 2.84
CA PHE A 72 -26.45 -7.40 1.81
C PHE A 72 -26.75 -5.95 1.44
N VAL A 73 -27.43 -5.75 0.32
CA VAL A 73 -27.95 -4.43 -0.06
C VAL A 73 -29.31 -4.18 0.60
N GLN A 74 -29.54 -2.95 1.08
CA GLN A 74 -30.83 -2.59 1.68
C GLN A 74 -32.00 -2.68 0.70
N ASN A 75 -31.76 -2.35 -0.58
CA ASN A 75 -32.75 -2.37 -1.64
C ASN A 75 -32.10 -2.84 -2.94
N GLU A 76 -32.56 -3.97 -3.49
CA GLU A 76 -32.04 -4.53 -4.73
C GLU A 76 -32.37 -3.65 -5.96
N SER A 77 -33.46 -2.89 -5.92
CA SER A 77 -33.85 -1.98 -7.01
C SER A 77 -33.04 -0.68 -7.06
N ASP A 78 -32.45 -0.29 -5.93
CA ASP A 78 -31.51 0.83 -5.82
C ASP A 78 -30.38 0.43 -4.86
N PRO A 79 -29.39 -0.34 -5.35
CA PRO A 79 -28.35 -0.97 -4.54
C PRO A 79 -27.25 0.05 -4.18
N SER A 80 -27.67 1.09 -3.45
CA SER A 80 -26.85 2.26 -3.06
C SER A 80 -26.41 2.25 -1.59
N THR A 81 -26.97 1.32 -0.80
CA THR A 81 -26.69 1.16 0.63
C THR A 81 -26.38 -0.30 0.94
N ILE A 82 -25.17 -0.56 1.42
CA ILE A 82 -24.71 -1.87 1.90
C ILE A 82 -24.95 -1.94 3.41
N ILE A 83 -25.51 -3.04 3.90
CA ILE A 83 -25.74 -3.33 5.30
C ILE A 83 -24.80 -4.47 5.72
N LEU A 84 -24.11 -4.28 6.85
CA LEU A 84 -23.42 -5.35 7.55
C LEU A 84 -24.18 -5.66 8.84
N GLU A 85 -24.52 -6.93 9.01
CA GLU A 85 -25.06 -7.51 10.23
C GLU A 85 -24.05 -8.43 10.87
N ILE A 86 -23.96 -8.37 12.21
CA ILE A 86 -23.22 -9.33 13.02
C ILE A 86 -24.15 -9.85 14.12
N ASN A 87 -24.30 -11.16 14.23
CA ASN A 87 -25.28 -11.82 15.12
C ASN A 87 -26.71 -11.28 14.95
N ASP A 88 -27.13 -11.09 13.70
CA ASP A 88 -28.45 -10.55 13.33
C ASP A 88 -28.73 -9.11 13.84
N GLU A 89 -27.70 -8.41 14.34
CA GLU A 89 -27.75 -6.99 14.68
C GLU A 89 -27.09 -6.15 13.58
N VAL A 90 -27.74 -5.05 13.18
CA VAL A 90 -27.22 -4.13 12.16
C VAL A 90 -26.08 -3.29 12.74
N GLU A 91 -24.86 -3.60 12.31
CA GLU A 91 -23.62 -2.99 12.80
C GLU A 91 -23.16 -1.80 11.97
N ALA A 92 -23.39 -1.86 10.65
CA ALA A 92 -23.03 -0.78 9.74
C ALA A 92 -24.01 -0.62 8.58
N LYS A 93 -24.16 0.63 8.14
CA LYS A 93 -24.87 1.01 6.92
C LYS A 93 -23.97 1.92 6.09
N LEU A 94 -23.41 1.38 5.02
CA LEU A 94 -22.51 2.07 4.11
C LEU A 94 -23.31 2.65 2.95
N LYS A 95 -23.32 3.97 2.80
CA LYS A 95 -24.07 4.67 1.75
C LYS A 95 -23.13 5.14 0.65
N GLY A 96 -23.66 5.25 -0.58
CA GLY A 96 -22.94 5.87 -1.70
C GLY A 96 -22.04 4.91 -2.48
N TYR A 97 -22.11 3.62 -2.19
CA TYR A 97 -21.47 2.57 -2.97
C TYR A 97 -22.41 2.13 -4.08
N LYS A 98 -21.90 2.04 -5.32
CA LYS A 98 -22.64 1.46 -6.44
C LYS A 98 -22.33 -0.03 -6.50
N VAL A 99 -23.30 -0.84 -6.12
CA VAL A 99 -23.16 -2.30 -6.10
C VAL A 99 -23.77 -2.88 -7.37
N ASN A 100 -23.11 -3.86 -7.98
CA ASN A 100 -23.68 -4.63 -9.08
C ASN A 100 -24.33 -5.91 -8.53
N PRO A 101 -25.67 -6.00 -8.41
CA PRO A 101 -26.34 -7.14 -7.80
C PRO A 101 -26.23 -8.43 -8.64
N ASP A 102 -25.79 -8.34 -9.90
CA ASP A 102 -25.60 -9.51 -10.77
C ASP A 102 -24.33 -10.31 -10.45
N GLU A 103 -23.45 -9.79 -9.58
CA GLU A 103 -22.25 -10.53 -9.15
C GLU A 103 -22.54 -11.41 -7.93
N GLU A 104 -21.90 -12.59 -7.89
CA GLU A 104 -22.12 -13.58 -6.83
C GLU A 104 -21.35 -13.26 -5.54
N GLY A 105 -21.93 -13.61 -4.40
CA GLY A 105 -21.27 -13.62 -3.10
C GLY A 105 -20.87 -12.22 -2.60
N MET A 106 -19.62 -12.09 -2.14
CA MET A 106 -19.06 -10.84 -1.62
C MET A 106 -18.53 -9.89 -2.70
N LYS A 107 -18.39 -10.37 -3.95
CA LYS A 107 -17.81 -9.60 -5.05
C LYS A 107 -18.47 -8.21 -5.28
N PRO A 108 -19.82 -8.08 -5.25
CA PRO A 108 -20.49 -6.78 -5.36
C PRO A 108 -20.05 -5.74 -4.30
N TYR A 109 -19.56 -6.21 -3.14
CA TYR A 109 -19.23 -5.38 -1.99
C TYR A 109 -17.74 -5.12 -1.83
N SER A 110 -16.89 -5.70 -2.68
CA SER A 110 -15.42 -5.70 -2.56
C SER A 110 -14.78 -4.29 -2.46
N ASP A 111 -15.40 -3.27 -3.05
CA ASP A 111 -14.96 -1.88 -2.94
C ASP A 111 -15.24 -1.25 -1.55
N ALA A 112 -16.07 -1.89 -0.72
CA ALA A 112 -16.57 -1.35 0.53
C ALA A 112 -16.28 -2.23 1.75
N ILE A 113 -16.40 -3.55 1.60
CA ILE A 113 -16.28 -4.55 2.67
C ILE A 113 -15.37 -5.67 2.18
N LEU A 114 -14.53 -6.16 3.09
CA LEU A 114 -13.59 -7.25 2.83
C LEU A 114 -13.49 -8.18 4.03
N TYR A 115 -13.52 -9.47 3.77
CA TYR A 115 -13.42 -10.54 4.74
C TYR A 115 -12.06 -11.20 4.67
N LYS A 116 -11.39 -11.26 5.81
CA LYS A 116 -10.09 -11.90 5.92
C LYS A 116 -10.06 -12.88 7.07
N GLN A 117 -9.30 -13.95 6.90
CA GLN A 117 -8.93 -14.83 7.98
C GLN A 117 -7.46 -14.63 8.30
N MET A 118 -7.15 -14.51 9.59
CA MET A 118 -5.79 -14.37 10.08
C MET A 118 -5.46 -15.44 11.10
N THR A 119 -4.31 -16.09 10.96
CA THR A 119 -3.81 -17.08 11.91
C THR A 119 -2.43 -16.67 12.41
N ASP A 120 -2.24 -16.51 13.72
CA ASP A 120 -0.91 -16.33 14.31
C ASP A 120 -0.17 -17.67 14.26
N LYS A 121 0.88 -17.76 13.43
CA LYS A 121 1.69 -18.96 13.18
C LYS A 121 2.42 -19.46 14.44
N GLN A 122 2.62 -18.60 15.45
CA GLN A 122 3.29 -18.99 16.69
C GLN A 122 2.32 -19.60 17.70
N THR A 123 1.12 -19.03 17.84
CA THR A 123 0.16 -19.46 18.84
C THR A 123 -0.95 -20.36 18.28
N GLY A 124 -1.08 -20.44 16.96
CA GLY A 124 -2.17 -21.13 16.27
C GLY A 124 -3.53 -20.45 16.44
N LYS A 125 -3.55 -19.18 16.88
CA LYS A 125 -4.80 -18.47 17.17
C LYS A 125 -5.37 -17.87 15.90
N GLU A 126 -6.67 -18.06 15.70
CA GLU A 126 -7.39 -17.60 14.52
C GLU A 126 -8.25 -16.38 14.85
N GLU A 127 -8.31 -15.46 13.89
CA GLU A 127 -9.16 -14.29 13.90
C GLU A 127 -9.84 -14.11 12.53
N PHE A 128 -11.13 -13.82 12.54
CA PHE A 128 -11.87 -13.38 11.36
C PHE A 128 -12.00 -11.87 11.41
N ILE A 129 -11.65 -11.21 10.31
CA ILE A 129 -11.57 -9.77 10.21
C ILE A 129 -12.55 -9.30 9.13
N VAL A 130 -13.50 -8.47 9.54
CA VAL A 130 -14.35 -7.72 8.62
C VAL A 130 -13.86 -6.30 8.56
N SER A 131 -13.34 -5.89 7.41
CA SER A 131 -12.87 -4.54 7.17
C SER A 131 -13.92 -3.77 6.37
N LEU A 132 -14.17 -2.52 6.73
CA LEU A 132 -15.12 -1.63 6.07
C LEU A 132 -14.48 -0.29 5.77
N GLN A 133 -14.69 0.22 4.55
CA GLN A 133 -14.55 1.65 4.27
C GLN A 133 -15.88 2.33 4.58
N THR A 134 -15.87 3.26 5.53
CA THR A 134 -17.10 3.92 6.01
C THR A 134 -17.42 5.22 5.29
N THR A 135 -16.43 5.79 4.59
CA THR A 135 -16.59 7.02 3.78
C THR A 135 -16.19 6.70 2.34
N PRO A 136 -17.10 6.85 1.36
CA PRO A 136 -16.80 6.53 -0.03
C PRO A 136 -15.73 7.46 -0.61
N ALA A 137 -14.83 6.92 -1.44
CA ALA A 137 -13.63 7.59 -1.95
C ALA A 137 -13.86 8.88 -2.80
N ASN A 138 -15.12 9.25 -3.09
CA ASN A 138 -15.48 10.40 -3.93
C ASN A 138 -15.78 11.68 -3.14
N GLU A 139 -15.64 11.69 -1.81
CA GLU A 139 -15.67 12.93 -1.05
C GLU A 139 -14.31 13.64 -1.16
N ASN A 140 -14.22 14.60 -2.08
CA ASN A 140 -13.06 15.49 -2.23
C ASN A 140 -12.60 16.02 -0.85
N ASP A 141 -11.33 15.75 -0.50
CA ASP A 141 -10.60 16.23 0.68
C ASP A 141 -10.96 15.62 2.07
N SER A 142 -11.76 14.55 2.16
CA SER A 142 -11.98 13.88 3.46
C SER A 142 -11.04 12.69 3.66
N THR A 143 -10.35 12.64 4.81
CA THR A 143 -9.51 11.51 5.21
C THR A 143 -10.36 10.22 5.21
N THR A 144 -9.96 9.21 4.44
CA THR A 144 -10.70 7.94 4.35
C THR A 144 -10.84 7.31 5.73
N LYS A 145 -12.07 6.99 6.12
CA LYS A 145 -12.39 6.37 7.41
C LYS A 145 -12.68 4.90 7.26
N TYR A 146 -12.09 4.11 8.15
CA TYR A 146 -12.20 2.68 8.18
C TYR A 146 -12.77 2.20 9.51
N ARG A 147 -13.48 1.08 9.44
CA ARG A 147 -13.90 0.31 10.60
C ARG A 147 -13.51 -1.13 10.40
N THR A 148 -12.99 -1.78 11.44
CA THR A 148 -12.75 -3.22 11.42
C THR A 148 -13.46 -3.89 12.58
N TYR A 149 -14.02 -5.07 12.32
CA TYR A 149 -14.48 -6.00 13.34
C TYR A 149 -13.55 -7.21 13.34
N THR A 150 -12.93 -7.50 14.48
CA THR A 150 -12.09 -8.68 14.68
C THR A 150 -12.84 -9.65 15.59
N ILE A 151 -13.06 -10.86 15.12
CA ILE A 151 -13.72 -11.94 15.84
C ILE A 151 -12.68 -13.00 16.13
N ASN A 152 -12.49 -13.35 17.39
CA ASN A 152 -11.51 -14.39 17.76
C ASN A 152 -12.15 -15.79 17.87
N GLU A 153 -11.30 -16.79 18.10
CA GLU A 153 -11.68 -18.20 18.33
C GLU A 153 -12.75 -18.45 19.43
N ASN A 154 -12.96 -17.48 20.33
CA ASN A 154 -13.96 -17.55 21.39
C ASN A 154 -15.26 -16.80 21.04
N GLY A 155 -15.40 -16.31 19.81
CA GLY A 155 -16.53 -15.49 19.37
C GLY A 155 -16.55 -14.07 19.96
N ILE A 156 -15.46 -13.62 20.57
CA ILE A 156 -15.37 -12.25 21.11
C ILE A 156 -15.10 -11.29 19.95
N ILE A 157 -15.97 -10.29 19.83
CA ILE A 157 -15.94 -9.27 18.78
C ILE A 157 -15.26 -8.01 19.34
N LYS A 158 -14.26 -7.51 18.61
CA LYS A 158 -13.62 -6.23 18.86
C LYS A 158 -13.83 -5.32 17.68
N LYS A 159 -14.17 -4.07 17.96
CA LYS A 159 -14.36 -3.02 16.97
C LYS A 159 -13.21 -2.01 17.05
N SER A 160 -12.67 -1.61 15.90
CA SER A 160 -11.73 -0.49 15.77
C SER A 160 -12.21 0.47 14.70
N ASP A 161 -12.11 1.77 14.97
CA ASP A 161 -12.42 2.86 14.04
C ASP A 161 -11.13 3.68 13.85
N PHE A 162 -10.70 3.88 12.60
CA PHE A 162 -9.46 4.58 12.29
C PHE A 162 -9.54 5.27 10.92
N THR A 163 -8.47 5.97 10.55
CA THR A 163 -8.34 6.70 9.29
C THR A 163 -7.09 6.26 8.55
N SER A 164 -6.93 6.68 7.29
CA SER A 164 -5.67 6.50 6.54
C SER A 164 -4.43 6.96 7.32
N ASP A 165 -4.57 7.98 8.18
CA ASP A 165 -3.46 8.63 8.87
C ASP A 165 -3.24 8.07 10.28
N THR A 166 -4.26 7.47 10.88
CA THR A 166 -4.22 6.93 12.25
C THR A 166 -4.16 5.41 12.31
N LYS A 167 -4.20 4.72 11.16
CA LYS A 167 -4.12 3.27 11.08
C LYS A 167 -2.84 2.75 11.74
N SER A 168 -2.95 1.65 12.48
CA SER A 168 -1.81 0.88 12.96
C SER A 168 -1.25 -0.03 11.87
N LYS A 169 -0.12 -0.69 12.18
CA LYS A 169 0.47 -1.71 11.31
C LYS A 169 -0.53 -2.82 10.97
N LEU A 170 -1.15 -3.45 11.97
CA LEU A 170 -2.11 -4.53 11.72
C LEU A 170 -3.31 -4.06 10.90
N GLU A 171 -3.89 -2.92 11.28
CA GLU A 171 -5.02 -2.33 10.57
C GLU A 171 -4.71 -2.04 9.10
N THR A 172 -3.45 -1.68 8.79
CA THR A 172 -3.01 -1.51 7.39
C THR A 172 -3.13 -2.81 6.59
N GLN A 173 -2.82 -3.96 7.17
CA GLN A 173 -2.98 -5.24 6.48
C GLN A 173 -4.44 -5.64 6.35
N TRP A 174 -5.24 -5.32 7.37
CA TRP A 174 -6.67 -5.64 7.39
C TRP A 174 -7.44 -4.91 6.29
N ILE A 175 -7.12 -3.65 6.01
CA ILE A 175 -7.79 -2.86 4.97
C ILE A 175 -7.18 -3.04 3.57
N ARG A 176 -6.00 -3.65 3.45
CA ARG A 176 -5.33 -3.80 2.16
C ARG A 176 -6.23 -4.52 1.15
N GLY A 177 -6.51 -3.91 0.00
CA GLY A 177 -7.43 -4.45 -1.01
C GLY A 177 -8.87 -3.92 -0.90
N ILE A 178 -9.22 -3.23 0.20
CA ILE A 178 -10.44 -2.42 0.24
C ILE A 178 -10.22 -1.18 -0.58
N SER A 179 -11.07 -1.01 -1.58
CA SER A 179 -10.94 0.04 -2.59
C SER A 179 -9.60 -0.03 -3.31
N LYS A 180 -9.40 0.82 -4.32
CA LYS A 180 -8.12 0.93 -5.03
C LYS A 180 -6.98 1.48 -4.15
N GLU A 181 -7.18 1.62 -2.83
CA GLU A 181 -6.14 2.00 -1.89
C GLU A 181 -5.10 0.88 -1.75
N THR A 182 -3.97 1.13 -2.36
CA THR A 182 -2.79 0.26 -2.28
C THR A 182 -1.79 0.74 -1.22
N GLN A 183 -2.12 1.70 -0.36
CA GLN A 183 -1.14 2.34 0.51
C GLN A 183 -0.56 1.35 1.54
N GLY A 184 0.78 1.34 1.67
CA GLY A 184 1.47 0.64 2.75
C GLY A 184 1.41 1.42 4.06
N TYR A 185 2.02 0.87 5.11
CA TYR A 185 2.07 1.57 6.41
C TYR A 185 3.10 2.71 6.38
N TYR A 186 4.19 2.51 5.63
CA TYR A 186 5.31 3.43 5.57
C TYR A 186 5.49 4.15 4.23
N THR A 187 4.58 3.90 3.29
CA THR A 187 4.66 4.32 1.89
C THR A 187 3.26 4.53 1.35
N ASP A 188 3.05 5.61 0.59
CA ASP A 188 1.80 5.86 -0.12
C ASP A 188 1.67 4.99 -1.39
N LEU A 189 2.73 4.26 -1.73
CA LEU A 189 2.75 3.33 -2.85
C LEU A 189 2.31 1.91 -2.43
N PRO A 190 1.68 1.16 -3.35
CA PRO A 190 1.56 -0.30 -3.25
C PRO A 190 2.86 -0.93 -2.80
N TYR A 191 2.76 -1.91 -1.91
CA TYR A 191 3.81 -2.91 -1.83
C TYR A 191 3.93 -3.57 -3.21
N GLN A 192 5.03 -3.27 -3.90
CA GLN A 192 5.39 -3.86 -5.18
C GLN A 192 6.53 -4.83 -4.94
N ASP A 193 6.31 -6.10 -5.22
CA ASP A 193 7.39 -7.06 -5.23
C ASP A 193 8.41 -6.65 -6.30
N GLY A 194 9.69 -6.57 -5.92
CA GLY A 194 10.74 -6.03 -6.77
C GLY A 194 10.87 -4.50 -6.84
N GLY A 195 10.05 -3.69 -6.16
CA GLY A 195 10.20 -2.23 -6.15
C GLY A 195 11.56 -1.72 -5.62
N ALA A 196 12.19 -2.49 -4.74
CA ALA A 196 13.55 -2.20 -4.27
C ALA A 196 14.61 -2.36 -5.38
N SER A 197 14.43 -3.29 -6.32
CA SER A 197 15.43 -3.56 -7.37
C SER A 197 15.43 -2.44 -8.43
N SER A 198 14.26 -1.90 -8.78
CA SER A 198 14.15 -0.77 -9.70
C SER A 198 14.78 0.50 -9.10
N LEU A 199 14.59 0.75 -7.80
CA LEU A 199 15.23 1.87 -7.11
C LEU A 199 16.74 1.69 -6.96
N LEU A 200 17.22 0.46 -6.74
CA LEU A 200 18.65 0.15 -6.77
C LEU A 200 19.24 0.43 -8.17
N PHE A 201 18.56 0.04 -9.23
CA PHE A 201 18.97 0.36 -10.60
C PHE A 201 19.02 1.87 -10.86
N LEU A 202 18.02 2.62 -10.38
CA LEU A 202 17.99 4.08 -10.47
C LEU A 202 19.16 4.73 -9.73
N SER A 203 19.51 4.24 -8.54
CA SER A 203 20.68 4.71 -7.81
C SER A 203 22.00 4.42 -8.55
N LEU A 204 22.10 3.27 -9.23
CA LEU A 204 23.25 2.94 -10.06
C LEU A 204 23.38 3.91 -11.25
N ILE A 205 22.28 4.29 -11.90
CA ILE A 205 22.27 5.34 -12.94
C ILE A 205 22.76 6.68 -12.37
N GLY A 206 22.26 7.08 -11.20
CA GLY A 206 22.70 8.30 -10.51
C GLY A 206 24.20 8.30 -10.23
N ALA A 207 24.74 7.18 -9.74
CA ALA A 207 26.17 6.98 -9.51
C ALA A 207 27.00 7.08 -10.80
N LEU A 208 26.53 6.49 -11.90
CA LEU A 208 27.18 6.59 -13.21
C LEU A 208 27.22 8.03 -13.72
N PHE A 209 26.14 8.80 -13.55
CA PHE A 209 26.12 10.23 -13.92
C PHE A 209 27.10 11.07 -13.09
N MET A 210 27.18 10.83 -11.78
CA MET A 210 28.16 11.49 -10.92
C MET A 210 29.60 11.13 -11.30
N ALA A 211 29.88 9.84 -11.51
CA ALA A 211 31.21 9.36 -11.88
C ALA A 211 31.64 9.88 -13.26
N GLY A 212 30.74 9.86 -14.25
CA GLY A 212 30.98 10.40 -15.58
C GLY A 212 31.20 11.92 -15.55
N GLY A 213 30.35 12.65 -14.82
CA GLY A 213 30.51 14.09 -14.59
C GLY A 213 31.86 14.41 -13.97
N PHE A 214 32.24 13.72 -12.89
CA PHE A 214 33.53 13.90 -12.22
C PHE A 214 34.72 13.57 -13.11
N TRP A 215 34.67 12.45 -13.84
CA TRP A 215 35.76 12.02 -14.72
C TRP A 215 35.99 12.99 -15.89
N VAL A 216 34.91 13.43 -16.55
CA VAL A 216 34.98 14.43 -17.62
C VAL A 216 35.56 15.74 -17.08
N GLY A 217 35.07 16.23 -15.94
CA GLY A 217 35.56 17.44 -15.30
C GLY A 217 37.06 17.37 -14.96
N ARG A 218 37.48 16.26 -14.33
CA ARG A 218 38.89 16.00 -13.98
C ARG A 218 39.79 15.95 -15.22
N SER A 219 39.35 15.28 -16.29
CA SER A 219 40.12 15.15 -17.52
C SER A 219 40.40 16.50 -18.21
N ILE A 220 39.44 17.43 -18.16
CA ILE A 220 39.57 18.77 -18.73
C ILE A 220 40.53 19.61 -17.91
N ILE A 221 40.43 19.56 -16.57
CA ILE A 221 41.30 20.31 -15.65
C ILE A 221 42.76 19.83 -15.78
N ILE A 222 43.00 18.52 -15.89
CA ILE A 222 44.35 17.96 -16.07
C ILE A 222 44.94 18.41 -17.41
N LYS A 223 44.16 18.37 -18.51
CA LYS A 223 44.61 18.84 -19.83
C LYS A 223 44.92 20.34 -19.86
N ASP A 224 44.15 21.17 -19.14
CA ASP A 224 44.42 22.61 -19.06
C ASP A 224 45.68 22.89 -18.23
N LYS A 225 45.93 22.13 -17.15
CA LYS A 225 47.17 22.22 -16.34
C LYS A 225 48.41 21.74 -17.10
N GLY A 226 48.30 20.65 -17.86
CA GLY A 226 49.41 20.11 -18.66
C GLY A 226 49.73 20.90 -19.93
N ALA A 227 48.80 21.75 -20.41
CA ALA A 227 49.04 22.68 -21.51
C ALA A 227 49.60 24.04 -21.04
N ALA A 228 49.62 24.29 -19.73
CA ALA A 228 50.13 25.50 -19.09
C ALA A 228 51.53 25.32 -18.46
N ALA A 229 52.07 24.09 -18.50
CA ALA A 229 53.44 23.74 -18.12
C ALA A 229 54.29 23.54 -19.39
#